data_AF-A0AAE4VKH8-F1
#
_entry.id   AF-A0AAE4VKH8-F1
#
_cell.length_a   1.000
_cell.length_b   1.000
_cell.length_c   1.000
_cell.angle_alpha   90.00
_cell.angle_beta   90.00
_cell.angle_gamma   90.00
#
_symmetry.space_group_name_H-M   'P 1'
#
loop_
_entity.id
_entity.type
_entity.pdbx_description
1 polymer ?
#
loop_
_entity_poly.entity_id
_entity_poly.type
_entity_poly.pdbx_seq_one_letter_code
_entity_poly.pdbx_strand_id
1 'polypeptide(L)'
;MRSNGSLRGSHFVLLAGVFALLVQLPIGVWITLSVIAGIVGVIALSIRAVEHRRTMSAAEVEQLFIGRAAEAAAAEERARTAWKQRTETLGVGNAALIDSALSALEQLSASEAARTGWLGDVDLAPDIRGIIDNFEKAHALRKVADTLSALDKPSDDDRRIVAEAKNAIANLERTASERVESIVKCAKEVHLIDKTLSDKRKEAKTAEQRAELHAKLSGMLYAIEPAPNTTAADSAIDAVMMRANAFREIMRSN
;
A
#
# COMPACT_ATOMS: atom_id res chain seq x y z
N MET A 1 40.78 78.77 4.59
CA MET A 1 41.90 78.04 3.96
C MET A 1 42.57 77.14 4.98
N ARG A 2 42.35 75.83 4.92
CA ARG A 2 43.30 74.81 5.41
C ARG A 2 42.93 73.45 4.81
N SER A 3 43.86 72.99 3.98
CA SER A 3 44.05 71.69 3.33
C SER A 3 43.16 70.52 3.76
N ASN A 4 42.25 70.09 2.87
CA ASN A 4 41.76 68.72 2.78
C ASN A 4 42.41 68.07 1.55
N GLY A 5 43.68 67.69 1.68
CA GLY A 5 44.45 67.07 0.61
C GLY A 5 45.47 66.10 1.18
N SER A 6 45.03 64.98 1.75
CA SER A 6 45.96 63.88 2.06
C SER A 6 45.35 62.48 2.11
N LEU A 7 44.02 62.30 2.19
CA LEU A 7 43.47 60.93 2.30
C LEU A 7 43.16 60.23 0.97
N ARG A 8 42.92 60.96 -0.13
CA ARG A 8 42.64 60.32 -1.45
C ARG A 8 43.89 59.76 -2.13
N GLY A 9 45.07 60.33 -1.88
CA GLY A 9 46.34 59.81 -2.39
C GLY A 9 46.80 58.54 -1.68
N SER A 10 46.55 58.43 -0.36
CA SER A 10 46.99 57.28 0.45
C SER A 10 46.26 55.98 0.08
N HIS A 11 44.93 56.02 -0.13
CA HIS A 11 44.19 54.83 -0.57
C HIS A 11 44.56 54.40 -1.99
N PHE A 12 44.88 55.34 -2.87
CA PHE A 12 45.33 55.03 -4.24
C PHE A 12 46.73 54.41 -4.25
N VAL A 13 47.64 54.90 -3.40
CA VAL A 13 48.98 54.33 -3.23
C VAL A 13 48.92 52.96 -2.54
N LEU A 14 48.02 52.76 -1.57
CA LEU A 14 47.81 51.45 -0.96
C LEU A 14 47.21 50.44 -1.94
N LEU A 15 46.20 50.83 -2.72
CA LEU A 15 45.62 49.97 -3.77
C LEU A 15 46.64 49.67 -4.87
N ALA A 16 47.40 50.67 -5.33
CA ALA A 16 48.45 50.49 -6.33
C ALA A 16 49.62 49.64 -5.79
N GLY A 17 50.01 49.83 -4.53
CA GLY A 17 51.04 49.03 -3.87
C GLY A 17 50.62 47.59 -3.65
N VAL A 18 49.37 47.35 -3.23
CA VAL A 18 48.78 46.01 -3.14
C VAL A 18 48.71 45.36 -4.52
N PHE A 19 48.34 46.11 -5.56
CA PHE A 19 48.32 45.61 -6.94
C PHE A 19 49.73 45.27 -7.46
N ALA A 20 50.72 46.12 -7.21
CA ALA A 20 52.12 45.85 -7.57
C ALA A 20 52.68 44.61 -6.85
N LEU A 21 52.32 44.42 -5.57
CA LEU A 21 52.67 43.23 -4.78
C LEU A 21 51.97 41.97 -5.32
N LEU A 22 50.71 42.09 -5.78
CA LEU A 22 49.93 41.00 -6.38
C LEU A 22 50.45 40.60 -7.78
N VAL A 23 51.07 41.53 -8.53
CA VAL A 23 51.70 41.25 -9.84
C VAL A 23 53.05 40.53 -9.68
N GLN A 24 53.74 40.68 -8.55
CA GLN A 24 54.98 39.94 -8.24
C GLN A 24 54.74 38.49 -7.83
N LEU A 25 53.49 38.10 -7.56
CA LEU A 25 53.17 36.70 -7.31
C LEU A 25 53.37 35.89 -8.60
N PRO A 26 54.13 34.78 -8.55
CA PRO A 26 54.37 33.96 -9.73
C PRO A 26 53.04 33.52 -10.35
N ILE A 27 52.99 33.44 -11.68
CA ILE A 27 51.77 33.11 -12.45
C ILE A 27 51.05 31.85 -11.92
N GLY A 28 51.81 30.90 -11.34
CA GLY A 28 51.27 29.73 -10.64
C GLY A 28 50.27 30.05 -9.52
N VAL A 29 50.44 31.15 -8.75
CA VAL A 29 49.54 31.56 -7.66
C VAL A 29 48.20 32.09 -8.19
N TRP A 30 48.22 32.78 -9.34
CA TRP A 30 47.00 33.24 -10.00
C TRP A 30 46.21 32.08 -10.59
N ILE A 31 46.91 31.09 -11.16
CA ILE A 31 46.29 29.86 -11.65
C ILE A 31 45.63 29.11 -10.48
N THR A 32 46.32 28.91 -9.36
CA THR A 32 45.73 28.19 -8.21
C THR A 32 44.52 28.91 -7.62
N LEU A 33 44.56 30.24 -7.47
CA LEU A 33 43.40 31.02 -7.01
C LEU A 33 42.20 30.92 -7.95
N SER A 34 42.43 30.96 -9.26
CA SER A 34 41.34 30.80 -10.25
C SER A 34 40.73 29.40 -10.21
N VAL A 35 41.54 28.37 -10.00
CA VAL A 35 41.09 26.98 -9.85
C VAL A 35 40.26 26.83 -8.57
N ILE A 36 40.72 27.38 -7.45
CA ILE A 36 39.99 27.36 -6.18
C ILE A 36 38.64 28.09 -6.31
N ALA A 37 38.62 29.27 -6.92
CA ALA A 37 37.38 30.03 -7.15
C ALA A 37 36.40 29.26 -8.06
N GLY A 38 36.91 28.60 -9.11
CA GLY A 38 36.12 27.72 -9.96
C GLY A 38 35.50 26.54 -9.20
N ILE A 39 36.30 25.87 -8.35
CA ILE A 39 35.83 24.75 -7.51
C ILE A 39 34.74 25.22 -6.55
N VAL A 40 34.94 26.34 -5.85
CA VAL A 40 33.93 26.90 -4.93
C VAL A 40 32.65 27.27 -5.66
N GLY A 41 32.75 27.87 -6.85
CA GLY A 41 31.60 28.19 -7.68
C GLY A 41 30.80 26.95 -8.10
N VAL A 42 31.48 25.88 -8.52
CA VAL A 42 30.85 24.61 -8.87
C VAL A 42 30.18 23.95 -7.66
N ILE A 43 30.83 23.98 -6.48
CA ILE A 43 30.24 23.44 -5.24
C ILE A 43 28.97 24.22 -4.87
N ALA A 44 29.01 25.55 -4.90
CA ALA A 44 27.86 26.40 -4.58
C ALA A 44 26.69 26.18 -5.56
N LEU A 45 26.98 26.06 -6.85
CA LEU A 45 25.98 25.78 -7.88
C LEU A 45 25.35 24.38 -7.69
N SER A 46 26.16 23.40 -7.30
CA SER A 46 25.72 22.03 -7.02
C SER A 46 24.80 21.98 -5.80
N ILE A 47 25.15 22.67 -4.71
CA ILE A 47 24.30 22.77 -3.50
C ILE A 47 22.96 23.42 -3.84
N ARG A 48 22.98 24.55 -4.57
CA ARG A 48 21.75 25.27 -4.94
C ARG A 48 20.86 24.46 -5.88
N ALA A 49 21.44 23.68 -6.80
CA ALA A 49 20.70 22.78 -7.68
C ALA A 49 20.04 21.63 -6.90
N VAL A 50 20.73 21.07 -5.89
CA VAL A 50 20.16 20.03 -5.00
C VAL A 50 19.04 20.61 -4.15
N GLU A 51 19.21 21.80 -3.60
CA GLU A 51 18.19 22.46 -2.77
C GLU A 51 16.95 22.83 -3.59
N HIS A 52 17.13 23.35 -4.81
CA HIS A 52 16.01 23.66 -5.70
C HIS A 52 15.24 22.41 -6.14
N ARG A 53 15.95 21.29 -6.39
CA ARG A 53 15.30 19.99 -6.63
C ARG A 53 14.53 19.50 -5.41
N ARG A 54 15.07 19.67 -4.20
CA ARG A 54 14.39 19.31 -2.94
C ARG A 54 13.11 20.13 -2.73
N THR A 55 13.14 21.43 -3.01
CA THR A 55 11.94 22.28 -2.89
C THR A 55 10.85 21.91 -3.90
N MET A 56 11.21 21.59 -5.14
CA MET A 56 10.24 21.13 -6.14
C MET A 56 9.63 19.79 -5.74
N SER A 57 10.45 18.85 -5.26
CA SER A 57 9.94 17.56 -4.77
C SER A 57 9.04 17.72 -3.53
N ALA A 58 9.34 18.67 -2.64
CA ALA A 58 8.51 18.94 -1.47
C ALA A 58 7.14 19.53 -1.89
N ALA A 59 7.12 20.45 -2.84
CA ALA A 59 5.90 21.06 -3.37
C ALA A 59 5.02 20.04 -4.13
N GLU A 60 5.60 19.15 -4.93
CA GLU A 60 4.88 18.08 -5.62
C GLU A 60 4.26 17.09 -4.62
N VAL A 61 5.02 16.71 -3.59
CA VAL A 61 4.53 15.83 -2.53
C VAL A 61 3.38 16.49 -1.76
N GLU A 62 3.50 17.77 -1.42
CA GLU A 62 2.43 18.54 -0.77
C GLU A 62 1.17 18.63 -1.65
N GLN A 63 1.32 18.88 -2.95
CA GLN A 63 0.20 18.89 -3.90
C GLN A 63 -0.47 17.53 -4.02
N LEU A 64 0.30 16.43 -3.99
CA LEU A 64 -0.26 15.08 -3.97
C LEU A 64 -1.05 14.81 -2.68
N PHE A 65 -0.56 15.26 -1.53
CA PHE A 65 -1.29 15.12 -0.26
C PHE A 65 -2.56 15.96 -0.24
N ILE A 66 -2.51 17.22 -0.67
CA ILE A 66 -3.68 18.10 -0.78
C ILE A 66 -4.68 17.53 -1.78
N GLY A 67 -4.21 17.04 -2.94
CA GLY A 67 -5.04 16.41 -3.96
C GLY A 67 -5.75 15.17 -3.43
N ARG A 68 -5.03 14.25 -2.78
CA ARG A 68 -5.63 13.06 -2.14
C ARG A 68 -6.60 13.44 -1.02
N ALA A 69 -6.28 14.45 -0.21
CA ALA A 69 -7.16 14.93 0.84
C ALA A 69 -8.45 15.53 0.26
N ALA A 70 -8.35 16.29 -0.83
CA ALA A 70 -9.50 16.84 -1.54
C ALA A 70 -10.35 15.76 -2.20
N GLU A 71 -9.73 14.76 -2.83
CA GLU A 71 -10.42 13.59 -3.40
C GLU A 71 -11.13 12.78 -2.31
N ALA A 72 -10.47 12.54 -1.18
CA ALA A 72 -11.05 11.85 -0.03
C ALA A 72 -12.23 12.64 0.56
N ALA A 73 -12.08 13.96 0.73
CA ALA A 73 -13.16 14.83 1.21
C ALA A 73 -14.36 14.84 0.25
N ALA A 74 -14.11 14.90 -1.06
CA ALA A 74 -15.16 14.85 -2.07
C ALA A 74 -15.84 13.46 -2.12
N ALA A 75 -15.09 12.37 -1.95
CA ALA A 75 -15.65 11.03 -1.87
C ALA A 75 -16.51 10.86 -0.61
N GLU A 76 -16.06 11.37 0.54
CA GLU A 76 -16.81 11.34 1.78
C GLU A 76 -18.10 12.18 1.68
N GLU A 77 -18.04 13.35 1.05
CA GLU A 77 -19.23 14.16 0.81
C GLU A 77 -20.25 13.44 -0.08
N ARG A 78 -19.81 12.82 -1.18
CA ARG A 78 -20.68 12.01 -2.03
C ARG A 78 -21.31 10.84 -1.27
N ALA A 79 -20.54 10.17 -0.42
CA ALA A 79 -21.03 9.08 0.42
C ALA A 79 -22.08 9.59 1.41
N ARG A 80 -21.84 10.75 2.05
CA ARG A 80 -22.81 11.39 2.94
C ARG A 80 -24.10 11.77 2.23
N THR A 81 -24.03 12.35 1.03
CA THR A 81 -25.23 12.72 0.26
C THR A 81 -26.02 11.50 -0.20
N ALA A 82 -25.33 10.46 -0.68
CA ALA A 82 -25.96 9.23 -1.10
C ALA A 82 -26.65 8.51 0.08
N TRP A 83 -25.98 8.48 1.24
CA TRP A 83 -26.55 7.94 2.46
C TRP A 83 -27.80 8.71 2.90
N LYS A 84 -27.74 10.05 2.94
CA LYS A 84 -28.92 10.88 3.27
C LYS A 84 -30.10 10.55 2.37
N GLN A 85 -29.89 10.61 1.05
CA GLN A 85 -30.95 10.29 0.08
C GLN A 85 -31.53 8.89 0.30
N ARG A 86 -30.70 7.89 0.57
CA ARG A 86 -31.14 6.52 0.81
C ARG A 86 -31.91 6.37 2.14
N THR A 87 -31.49 7.05 3.19
CA THR A 87 -32.22 7.04 4.47
C THR A 87 -33.56 7.75 4.38
N GLU A 88 -33.67 8.77 3.55
CA GLU A 88 -34.93 9.48 3.30
C GLU A 88 -35.95 8.61 2.55
N THR A 89 -35.49 7.75 1.63
CA THR A 89 -36.38 6.90 0.83
C THR A 89 -36.69 5.54 1.49
N LEU A 90 -35.71 4.95 2.19
CA LEU A 90 -35.82 3.59 2.73
C LEU A 90 -35.99 3.54 4.25
N GLY A 91 -35.60 4.60 4.96
CA GLY A 91 -35.36 4.57 6.40
C GLY A 91 -33.97 3.99 6.75
N VAL A 92 -33.48 4.33 7.93
CA VAL A 92 -32.10 4.03 8.37
C VAL A 92 -31.76 2.54 8.35
N GLY A 93 -32.66 1.69 8.87
CA GLY A 93 -32.42 0.24 8.94
C GLY A 93 -32.32 -0.42 7.56
N ASN A 94 -33.28 -0.11 6.69
CA ASN A 94 -33.33 -0.66 5.33
C ASN A 94 -32.18 -0.12 4.46
N ALA A 95 -31.78 1.14 4.66
CA ALA A 95 -30.61 1.72 4.00
C ALA A 95 -29.32 0.96 4.34
N ALA A 96 -29.11 0.59 5.61
CA ALA A 96 -27.94 -0.17 6.03
C ALA A 96 -27.90 -1.58 5.41
N LEU A 97 -29.06 -2.22 5.21
CA LEU A 97 -29.15 -3.52 4.55
C LEU A 97 -28.79 -3.44 3.05
N ILE A 98 -29.20 -2.38 2.37
CA ILE A 98 -28.76 -2.12 0.99
C ILE A 98 -27.25 -1.93 0.92
N ASP A 99 -26.66 -1.16 1.83
CA ASP A 99 -25.21 -0.94 1.86
C ASP A 99 -24.45 -2.26 2.06
N SER A 100 -24.96 -3.13 2.93
CA SER A 100 -24.43 -4.48 3.13
C SER A 100 -24.48 -5.32 1.83
N ALA A 101 -25.61 -5.29 1.12
CA ALA A 101 -25.76 -6.01 -0.15
C ALA A 101 -24.84 -5.47 -1.25
N LEU A 102 -24.69 -4.14 -1.36
CA LEU A 102 -23.81 -3.51 -2.33
C LEU A 102 -22.33 -3.80 -2.02
N SER A 103 -21.94 -3.78 -0.75
CA SER A 103 -20.57 -4.15 -0.35
C SER A 103 -20.28 -5.63 -0.64
N ALA A 104 -21.25 -6.52 -0.42
CA ALA A 104 -21.11 -7.94 -0.79
C ALA A 104 -20.98 -8.12 -2.31
N LEU A 105 -21.73 -7.36 -3.10
CA LEU A 105 -21.61 -7.36 -4.56
C LEU A 105 -20.24 -6.84 -5.03
N GLU A 106 -19.73 -5.77 -4.42
CA GLU A 106 -18.40 -5.25 -4.71
C GLU A 106 -17.33 -6.32 -4.44
N GLN A 107 -17.39 -7.00 -3.29
CA GLN A 107 -16.50 -8.11 -2.94
C GLN A 107 -16.59 -9.27 -3.94
N LEU A 108 -17.81 -9.65 -4.36
CA LEU A 108 -18.02 -10.65 -5.39
C LEU A 108 -17.36 -10.26 -6.72
N SER A 109 -17.58 -9.02 -7.18
CA SER A 109 -17.02 -8.53 -8.44
C SER A 109 -15.50 -8.41 -8.44
N ALA A 110 -14.90 -8.09 -7.28
CA ALA A 110 -13.46 -7.99 -7.08
C ALA A 110 -12.78 -9.36 -6.91
N SER A 111 -13.57 -10.42 -6.68
CA SER A 111 -13.05 -11.76 -6.44
C SER A 111 -12.23 -12.29 -7.61
N GLU A 112 -11.29 -13.16 -7.29
CA GLU A 112 -10.55 -13.90 -8.30
C GLU A 112 -11.45 -14.86 -9.07
N ALA A 113 -12.38 -15.53 -8.40
CA ALA A 113 -13.39 -16.38 -9.01
C ALA A 113 -14.20 -15.63 -10.09
N ALA A 114 -14.59 -14.37 -9.85
CA ALA A 114 -15.23 -13.53 -10.87
C ALA A 114 -14.28 -13.25 -12.05
N ARG A 115 -13.07 -12.76 -11.76
CA ARG A 115 -12.09 -12.35 -12.80
C ARG A 115 -11.61 -13.50 -13.68
N THR A 116 -11.57 -14.71 -13.14
CA THR A 116 -11.18 -15.92 -13.87
C THR A 116 -12.37 -16.61 -14.55
N GLY A 117 -13.56 -16.02 -14.49
CA GLY A 117 -14.78 -16.57 -15.10
C GLY A 117 -15.34 -17.79 -14.37
N TRP A 118 -14.83 -18.13 -13.17
CA TRP A 118 -15.27 -19.28 -12.39
C TRP A 118 -16.73 -19.15 -11.93
N LEU A 119 -17.18 -17.92 -11.65
CA LEU A 119 -18.58 -17.66 -11.27
C LEU A 119 -19.55 -17.73 -12.46
N GLY A 120 -19.06 -17.67 -13.70
CA GLY A 120 -19.90 -17.53 -14.89
C GLY A 120 -20.54 -16.14 -14.99
N ASP A 121 -21.58 -16.03 -15.82
CA ASP A 121 -22.38 -14.81 -15.99
C ASP A 121 -23.44 -14.74 -14.89
N VAL A 122 -23.14 -13.99 -13.82
CA VAL A 122 -24.04 -13.82 -12.67
C VAL A 122 -24.50 -12.37 -12.62
N ASP A 123 -25.76 -12.14 -12.97
CA ASP A 123 -26.42 -10.83 -12.82
C ASP A 123 -27.27 -10.79 -11.55
N LEU A 124 -26.80 -10.06 -10.53
CA LEU A 124 -27.52 -9.79 -9.28
C LEU A 124 -28.33 -8.48 -9.32
N ALA A 125 -28.34 -7.75 -10.44
CA ALA A 125 -29.11 -6.52 -10.56
C ALA A 125 -30.63 -6.72 -10.39
N PRO A 126 -31.26 -7.84 -10.83
CA PRO A 126 -32.66 -8.11 -10.54
C PRO A 126 -32.93 -8.26 -9.03
N ASP A 127 -32.06 -8.96 -8.30
CA ASP A 127 -32.18 -9.14 -6.86
C ASP A 127 -32.05 -7.81 -6.11
N ILE A 128 -31.04 -7.00 -6.44
CA ILE A 128 -30.85 -5.68 -5.82
C ILE A 128 -32.06 -4.77 -6.07
N ARG A 129 -32.60 -4.75 -7.31
CA ARG A 129 -33.81 -3.98 -7.61
C ARG A 129 -35.01 -4.47 -6.80
N GLY A 130 -35.22 -5.78 -6.70
CA GLY A 130 -36.31 -6.34 -5.89
C GLY A 130 -36.20 -6.00 -4.40
N ILE A 131 -34.98 -5.96 -3.84
CA ILE A 131 -34.73 -5.56 -2.46
C ILE A 131 -35.07 -4.07 -2.26
N ILE A 132 -34.58 -3.20 -3.14
CA ILE A 132 -34.87 -1.75 -3.09
C ILE A 132 -36.37 -1.51 -3.18
N ASP A 133 -37.05 -2.08 -4.18
CA ASP A 133 -38.49 -1.92 -4.39
C ASP A 133 -39.31 -2.33 -3.15
N ASN A 134 -38.94 -3.43 -2.50
CA ASN A 134 -39.63 -3.90 -1.30
C ASN A 134 -39.41 -2.97 -0.11
N PHE A 135 -38.18 -2.47 0.09
CA PHE A 135 -37.88 -1.53 1.16
C PHE A 135 -38.53 -0.15 0.93
N GLU A 136 -38.57 0.34 -0.30
CA GLU A 136 -39.29 1.59 -0.65
C GLU A 136 -40.78 1.46 -0.36
N LYS A 137 -41.41 0.37 -0.81
CA LYS A 137 -42.83 0.10 -0.54
C LYS A 137 -43.10 -0.03 0.96
N ALA A 138 -42.24 -0.73 1.70
CA ALA A 138 -42.36 -0.88 3.14
C ALA A 138 -42.24 0.48 3.87
N HIS A 139 -41.28 1.31 3.47
CA HIS A 139 -41.08 2.63 4.06
C HIS A 139 -42.26 3.57 3.76
N ALA A 140 -42.74 3.59 2.52
CA ALA A 140 -43.89 4.38 2.12
C ALA A 140 -45.17 3.96 2.87
N LEU A 141 -45.44 2.64 2.96
CA LEU A 141 -46.57 2.10 3.73
C LEU A 141 -46.46 2.48 5.21
N ARG A 142 -45.25 2.40 5.80
CA ARG A 142 -45.03 2.77 7.19
C ARG A 142 -45.38 4.24 7.45
N LYS A 143 -44.91 5.15 6.60
CA LYS A 143 -45.21 6.58 6.73
C LYS A 143 -46.72 6.88 6.77
N VAL A 144 -47.48 6.24 5.87
CA VAL A 144 -48.95 6.40 5.82
C VAL A 144 -49.62 5.73 7.02
N ALA A 145 -49.22 4.52 7.38
CA ALA A 145 -49.77 3.78 8.52
C ALA A 145 -49.52 4.52 9.85
N ASP A 146 -48.34 5.12 10.03
CA ASP A 146 -48.00 5.91 11.21
C ASP A 146 -48.84 7.19 11.27
N THR A 147 -49.06 7.85 10.13
CA THR A 147 -49.93 9.04 10.05
C THR A 147 -51.38 8.70 10.41
N LEU A 148 -51.91 7.59 9.87
CA LEU A 148 -53.27 7.12 10.16
C LEU A 148 -53.41 6.69 11.63
N SER A 149 -52.39 6.03 12.18
CA SER A 149 -52.35 5.61 13.59
C SER A 149 -52.33 6.78 14.58
N ALA A 150 -51.84 7.95 14.14
CA ALA A 150 -51.71 9.15 14.95
C ALA A 150 -52.97 10.03 14.97
N LEU A 151 -54.03 9.69 14.22
CA LEU A 151 -55.28 10.44 14.24
C LEU A 151 -56.01 10.29 15.59
N ASP A 152 -56.67 11.36 16.02
CA ASP A 152 -57.52 11.33 17.21
C ASP A 152 -58.78 10.50 16.96
N LYS A 153 -59.11 9.60 17.89
CA LYS A 153 -60.29 8.71 17.86
C LYS A 153 -60.39 7.86 16.58
N PRO A 154 -59.41 6.96 16.32
CA PRO A 154 -59.45 6.09 15.15
C PRO A 154 -60.69 5.19 15.17
N SER A 155 -61.28 4.95 13.99
CA SER A 155 -62.36 3.98 13.83
C SER A 155 -61.85 2.54 13.94
N ASP A 156 -62.77 1.57 14.04
CA ASP A 156 -62.40 0.15 13.97
C ASP A 156 -61.76 -0.21 12.61
N ASP A 157 -62.20 0.45 11.54
CA ASP A 157 -61.66 0.23 10.20
C ASP A 157 -60.23 0.78 10.09
N ASP A 158 -59.96 1.96 10.65
CA ASP A 158 -58.61 2.54 10.70
C ASP A 158 -57.64 1.62 11.46
N ARG A 159 -58.07 1.07 12.59
CA ARG A 159 -57.26 0.10 13.35
C ARG A 159 -56.98 -1.17 12.54
N ARG A 160 -57.99 -1.68 11.83
CA ARG A 160 -57.88 -2.87 10.99
C ARG A 160 -56.89 -2.66 9.85
N ILE A 161 -57.03 -1.58 9.09
CA ILE A 161 -56.16 -1.30 7.93
C ILE A 161 -54.72 -1.00 8.35
N VAL A 162 -54.50 -0.35 9.50
CA VAL A 162 -53.16 -0.17 10.09
C VAL A 162 -52.52 -1.52 10.44
N ALA A 163 -53.29 -2.45 11.03
CA ALA A 163 -52.78 -3.78 11.35
C ALA A 163 -52.41 -4.57 10.09
N GLU A 164 -53.25 -4.50 9.05
CA GLU A 164 -52.97 -5.10 7.74
C GLU A 164 -51.71 -4.48 7.11
N ALA A 165 -51.57 -3.15 7.15
CA ALA A 165 -50.38 -2.46 6.66
C ALA A 165 -49.11 -2.90 7.41
N LYS A 166 -49.16 -3.01 8.75
CA LYS A 166 -48.03 -3.49 9.56
C LYS A 166 -47.59 -4.90 9.17
N ASN A 167 -48.54 -5.80 8.90
CA ASN A 167 -48.24 -7.15 8.43
C ASN A 167 -47.62 -7.14 7.03
N ALA A 168 -48.13 -6.32 6.11
CA ALA A 168 -47.58 -6.18 4.77
C ALA A 168 -46.15 -5.61 4.80
N ILE A 169 -45.90 -4.58 5.60
CA ILE A 169 -44.58 -3.99 5.84
C ILE A 169 -43.60 -5.06 6.33
N ALA A 170 -43.97 -5.82 7.36
CA ALA A 170 -43.11 -6.88 7.91
C ALA A 170 -42.76 -7.95 6.86
N ASN A 171 -43.72 -8.32 6.00
CA ASN A 171 -43.48 -9.32 4.96
C ASN A 171 -42.55 -8.81 3.85
N LEU A 172 -42.70 -7.54 3.45
CA LEU A 172 -41.82 -6.89 2.47
C LEU A 172 -40.39 -6.80 3.02
N GLU A 173 -40.22 -6.35 4.26
CA GLU A 173 -38.91 -6.21 4.89
C GLU A 173 -38.24 -7.56 5.12
N ARG A 174 -38.99 -8.57 5.58
CA ARG A 174 -38.48 -9.93 5.74
C ARG A 174 -37.97 -10.48 4.41
N THR A 175 -38.79 -10.39 3.37
CA THR A 175 -38.46 -10.92 2.03
C THR A 175 -37.20 -10.24 1.48
N ALA A 176 -37.09 -8.92 1.61
CA ALA A 176 -35.91 -8.17 1.20
C ALA A 176 -34.67 -8.53 2.04
N SER A 177 -34.80 -8.64 3.35
CA SER A 177 -33.70 -8.97 4.27
C SER A 177 -33.15 -10.38 4.04
N GLU A 178 -34.00 -11.37 3.80
CA GLU A 178 -33.60 -12.75 3.47
C GLU A 178 -32.79 -12.80 2.15
N ARG A 179 -33.11 -11.93 1.19
CA ARG A 179 -32.35 -11.80 -0.07
C ARG A 179 -31.00 -11.14 0.17
N VAL A 180 -30.94 -10.08 0.97
CA VAL A 180 -29.67 -9.47 1.41
C VAL A 180 -28.77 -10.51 2.08
N GLU A 181 -29.31 -11.31 3.00
CA GLU A 181 -28.55 -12.37 3.68
C GLU A 181 -28.00 -13.40 2.69
N SER A 182 -28.81 -13.80 1.70
CA SER A 182 -28.39 -14.72 0.65
C SER A 182 -27.22 -14.18 -0.18
N ILE A 183 -27.26 -12.89 -0.55
CA ILE A 183 -26.17 -12.22 -1.28
C ILE A 183 -24.89 -12.15 -0.43
N VAL A 184 -25.02 -11.74 0.84
CA VAL A 184 -23.89 -11.68 1.78
C VAL A 184 -23.26 -13.06 1.98
N LYS A 185 -24.08 -14.12 2.08
CA LYS A 185 -23.59 -15.49 2.17
C LYS A 185 -22.86 -15.91 0.90
N CYS A 186 -23.40 -15.59 -0.27
CA CYS A 186 -22.74 -15.87 -1.55
C CYS A 186 -21.34 -15.23 -1.61
N ALA A 187 -21.20 -13.96 -1.21
CA ALA A 187 -19.91 -13.28 -1.15
C ALA A 187 -18.90 -13.99 -0.23
N LYS A 188 -19.35 -14.49 0.93
CA LYS A 188 -18.50 -15.26 1.85
C LYS A 188 -18.00 -16.57 1.24
N GLU A 189 -18.87 -17.32 0.56
CA GLU A 189 -18.49 -18.57 -0.09
C GLU A 189 -17.49 -18.33 -1.23
N VAL A 190 -17.69 -17.29 -2.04
CA VAL A 190 -16.75 -16.91 -3.09
C VAL A 190 -15.40 -16.52 -2.52
N HIS A 191 -15.36 -15.80 -1.40
CA HIS A 191 -14.11 -15.49 -0.72
C HIS A 191 -13.35 -16.76 -0.24
N LEU A 192 -14.07 -17.79 0.22
CA LEU A 192 -13.46 -19.08 0.59
C LEU A 192 -12.88 -19.81 -0.63
N ILE A 193 -13.56 -19.73 -1.78
CA ILE A 193 -13.06 -20.27 -3.05
C ILE A 193 -11.78 -19.55 -3.46
N ASP A 194 -11.76 -18.22 -3.44
CA ASP A 194 -10.57 -17.42 -3.73
C ASP A 194 -9.39 -17.82 -2.85
N LYS A 195 -9.61 -17.97 -1.55
CA LYS A 195 -8.58 -18.43 -0.62
C LYS A 195 -8.04 -19.80 -1.01
N THR A 196 -8.94 -20.73 -1.33
CA THR A 196 -8.58 -22.10 -1.75
C THR A 196 -7.79 -22.09 -3.06
N LEU A 197 -8.16 -21.25 -4.03
CA LEU A 197 -7.44 -21.09 -5.29
C LEU A 197 -6.04 -20.50 -5.07
N SER A 198 -5.92 -19.47 -4.23
CA SER A 198 -4.65 -18.88 -3.82
C SER A 198 -3.73 -19.93 -3.19
N ASP A 199 -4.25 -20.71 -2.25
CA ASP A 199 -3.45 -21.70 -1.52
C ASP A 199 -2.97 -22.82 -2.45
N LYS A 200 -3.84 -23.33 -3.34
CA LYS A 200 -3.45 -24.29 -4.38
C LYS A 200 -2.32 -23.78 -5.28
N ARG A 201 -2.30 -22.49 -5.62
CA ARG A 201 -1.20 -21.92 -6.43
C ARG A 201 0.10 -21.80 -5.65
N LYS A 202 0.03 -21.44 -4.36
CA LYS A 202 1.22 -21.40 -3.50
C LYS A 202 1.81 -22.80 -3.34
N GLU A 203 0.96 -23.82 -3.16
CA GLU A 203 1.37 -25.21 -3.11
C GLU A 203 2.03 -25.66 -4.42
N ALA A 204 1.41 -25.36 -5.57
CA ALA A 204 1.97 -25.66 -6.88
C ALA A 204 3.36 -25.02 -7.07
N LYS A 205 3.50 -23.72 -6.74
CA LYS A 205 4.79 -23.01 -6.80
C LYS A 205 5.83 -23.60 -5.86
N THR A 206 5.43 -23.99 -4.65
CA THR A 206 6.32 -24.62 -3.67
C THR A 206 6.80 -25.99 -4.15
N ALA A 207 5.90 -26.77 -4.78
CA ALA A 207 6.23 -28.06 -5.35
C ALA A 207 7.22 -27.91 -6.53
N GLU A 208 7.02 -26.92 -7.39
CA GLU A 208 7.92 -26.59 -8.49
C GLU A 208 9.32 -26.18 -7.97
N GLN A 209 9.38 -25.25 -7.01
CA GLN A 209 10.64 -24.84 -6.37
C GLN A 209 11.34 -26.00 -5.68
N ARG A 210 10.59 -26.90 -5.04
CA ARG A 210 11.14 -28.11 -4.42
C ARG A 210 11.76 -29.02 -5.48
N ALA A 211 11.09 -29.23 -6.60
CA ALA A 211 11.60 -30.05 -7.70
C ALA A 211 12.89 -29.46 -8.28
N GLU A 212 12.94 -28.14 -8.51
CA GLU A 212 14.13 -27.44 -9.01
C GLU A 212 15.31 -27.55 -8.03
N LEU A 213 15.08 -27.26 -6.74
CA LEU A 213 16.11 -27.34 -5.72
C LEU A 213 16.61 -28.79 -5.52
N HIS A 214 15.70 -29.78 -5.56
CA HIS A 214 16.08 -31.19 -5.54
C HIS A 214 16.96 -31.54 -6.73
N ALA A 215 16.57 -31.17 -7.95
CA ALA A 215 17.35 -31.44 -9.15
C ALA A 215 18.74 -30.80 -9.07
N LYS A 216 18.84 -29.55 -8.60
CA LYS A 216 20.10 -28.84 -8.40
C LYS A 216 20.98 -29.52 -7.35
N LEU A 217 20.42 -29.89 -6.21
CA LEU A 217 21.15 -30.57 -5.13
C LEU A 217 21.63 -31.95 -5.57
N SER A 218 20.78 -32.74 -6.23
CA SER A 218 21.18 -34.02 -6.81
C SER A 218 22.30 -33.85 -7.82
N GLY A 219 22.20 -32.87 -8.72
CA GLY A 219 23.27 -32.54 -9.67
C GLY A 219 24.59 -32.22 -8.97
N MET A 220 24.57 -31.39 -7.91
CA MET A 220 25.77 -31.10 -7.11
C MET A 220 26.35 -32.35 -6.43
N LEU A 221 25.51 -33.20 -5.85
CA LEU A 221 25.95 -34.42 -5.16
C LEU A 221 26.59 -35.43 -6.11
N TYR A 222 26.08 -35.57 -7.34
CA TYR A 222 26.66 -36.48 -8.33
C TYR A 222 27.79 -35.85 -9.16
N ALA A 223 27.88 -34.53 -9.21
CA ALA A 223 29.03 -33.81 -9.79
C ALA A 223 30.23 -33.72 -8.83
N ILE A 224 30.05 -34.09 -7.55
CA ILE A 224 31.17 -34.47 -6.69
C ILE A 224 31.68 -35.80 -7.23
N GLU A 225 32.66 -35.72 -8.13
CA GLU A 225 33.47 -36.86 -8.54
C GLU A 225 33.83 -37.65 -7.28
N PRO A 226 33.64 -38.99 -7.24
CA PRO A 226 34.14 -39.75 -6.11
C PRO A 226 35.63 -39.44 -6.04
N ALA A 227 36.05 -38.74 -4.98
CA ALA A 227 37.46 -38.67 -4.64
C ALA A 227 37.95 -40.12 -4.74
N PRO A 228 39.06 -40.39 -5.46
CA PRO A 228 39.58 -41.75 -5.53
C PRO A 228 39.55 -42.28 -4.10
N ASN A 229 39.00 -43.49 -3.92
CA ASN A 229 39.07 -44.20 -2.65
C ASN A 229 40.56 -44.45 -2.36
N THR A 230 41.26 -43.40 -1.94
CA THR A 230 42.42 -43.51 -1.09
C THR A 230 41.81 -43.88 0.25
N THR A 231 41.47 -45.16 0.38
CA THR A 231 41.76 -45.85 1.64
C THR A 231 43.11 -45.30 2.05
N ALA A 232 43.13 -44.49 3.10
CA ALA A 232 44.32 -43.79 3.57
C ALA A 232 45.27 -44.85 4.11
N ALA A 233 45.95 -45.56 3.21
CA ALA A 233 46.99 -46.52 3.54
C ALA A 233 48.32 -45.80 3.83
N ASP A 234 48.41 -44.49 3.60
CA ASP A 234 49.57 -43.67 3.99
C ASP A 234 49.13 -42.20 4.16
N SER A 235 48.38 -41.91 5.22
CA SER A 235 48.17 -40.52 5.62
C SER A 235 49.50 -39.98 6.17
N ALA A 236 50.03 -38.93 5.56
CA ALA A 236 51.21 -38.22 6.08
C ALA A 236 50.99 -37.74 7.54
N ILE A 237 49.73 -37.53 7.94
CA ILE A 237 49.34 -37.20 9.31
C ILE A 237 49.57 -38.41 10.23
N ASP A 238 49.23 -39.62 9.79
CA ASP A 238 49.46 -40.85 10.59
C ASP A 238 50.96 -41.13 10.74
N ALA A 239 51.76 -40.88 9.69
CA ALA A 239 53.22 -40.99 9.77
C ALA A 239 53.83 -39.96 10.73
N VAL A 240 53.30 -38.73 10.77
CA VAL A 240 53.72 -37.69 11.72
C VAL A 240 53.28 -38.04 13.14
N MET A 241 52.06 -38.55 13.34
CA MET A 241 51.55 -38.97 14.64
C MET A 241 52.31 -40.18 15.19
N MET A 242 52.71 -41.13 14.34
CA MET A 242 53.58 -42.25 14.73
C MET A 242 54.95 -41.76 15.21
N ARG A 243 55.59 -40.84 14.47
CA ARG A 243 56.88 -40.26 14.87
C ARG A 243 56.78 -39.46 16.17
N ALA A 244 55.69 -38.71 16.34
CA ALA A 244 55.43 -37.95 17.57
C ALA A 244 55.21 -38.87 18.77
N ASN A 245 54.55 -40.02 18.59
CA ASN A 245 54.37 -41.01 19.66
C ASN A 245 55.67 -41.74 19.99
N ALA A 246 56.45 -42.15 18.99
CA ALA A 246 57.77 -42.76 19.21
C ALA A 246 58.73 -41.80 19.96
N PHE A 247 58.71 -40.50 19.63
CA PHE A 247 59.49 -39.51 20.35
C PHE A 247 59.04 -39.33 21.81
N ARG A 248 57.73 -39.34 22.06
CA ARG A 248 57.18 -39.29 23.43
C ARG A 248 57.54 -40.52 24.25
N GLU A 249 57.64 -41.69 23.62
CA GLU A 249 57.96 -42.95 24.29
C GLU A 249 59.44 -42.99 24.70
N ILE A 250 60.35 -42.54 23.84
CA ILE A 250 61.78 -42.36 24.15
C ILE A 250 61.98 -41.36 25.30
N MET A 251 61.21 -40.26 25.32
CA MET A 251 61.24 -39.27 26.40
C MET A 251 60.63 -39.77 27.71
N ARG A 252 59.91 -40.90 27.70
CA ARG A 252 59.30 -41.50 28.89
C ARG A 252 60.11 -42.66 29.46
N SER A 253 61.05 -43.20 28.68
CA SER A 253 61.96 -44.29 29.06
C SER A 253 63.35 -43.82 29.51
N ASN A 254 63.57 -42.49 29.57
CA ASN A 254 64.75 -41.81 30.12
C ASN A 254 64.32 -40.96 31.31
#